data_AF-A0A7W1PMJ6-F1
#
_entry.id   AF-A0A7W1PMJ6-F1
#
_cell.length_a   1.000
_cell.length_b   1.000
_cell.length_c   1.000
_cell.angle_alpha   90.00
_cell.angle_beta   90.00
_cell.angle_gamma   90.00
#
_symmetry.space_group_name_H-M   'P 1'
#
loop_
_entity.id
_entity.type
_entity.pdbx_description
1 polymer ?
#
loop_
_entity_poly.entity_id
_entity_poly.type
_entity_poly.pdbx_seq_one_letter_code
_entity_poly.pdbx_strand_id
1 'polypeptide(L)'
;MERIRAGRAYCALCGTAIRPDDDALLTPDFLAADTDHLWRFADAAMHRACFLVWDRRKEFVARYNRLARRWAALGGSPTRMTSEGDVVASAVAERDESATRQ
;
A
#
# COMPACT_ATOMS: atom_id res chain seq x y z
N MET A 1 -18.87 32.17 0.78
CA MET A 1 -18.72 30.74 0.48
C MET A 1 -17.26 30.39 0.74
N GLU A 2 -16.99 29.74 1.85
CA GLU A 2 -15.63 29.42 2.28
C GLU A 2 -15.14 28.19 1.49
N ARG A 3 -14.02 28.35 0.77
CA ARG A 3 -13.42 27.24 0.00
C ARG A 3 -12.70 26.33 0.98
N ILE A 4 -12.83 25.01 0.81
CA ILE A 4 -11.95 24.04 1.47
C ILE A 4 -10.51 24.43 1.11
N ARG A 5 -9.73 24.88 2.11
CA ARG A 5 -8.28 25.06 1.95
C ARG A 5 -7.65 23.68 1.95
N ALA A 6 -6.72 23.44 1.03
CA ALA A 6 -5.99 22.18 0.96
C ALA A 6 -5.38 21.83 2.33
N GLY A 7 -5.73 20.67 2.87
CA GLY A 7 -5.08 20.12 4.04
C GLY A 7 -3.61 19.86 3.74
N ARG A 8 -2.74 20.05 4.74
CA ARG A 8 -1.36 19.57 4.65
C ARG A 8 -1.35 18.09 5.04
N ALA A 9 -0.77 17.25 4.19
CA ALA A 9 -0.51 15.87 4.57
C ALA A 9 0.66 15.85 5.58
N TYR A 10 0.56 14.99 6.59
CA TYR A 10 1.61 14.76 7.57
C TYR A 10 2.09 13.32 7.44
N CYS A 11 3.39 13.11 7.53
CA CYS A 11 3.97 11.78 7.52
C CYS A 11 3.51 11.00 8.76
N ALA A 12 2.84 9.86 8.56
CA ALA A 12 2.30 9.05 9.65
C ALA A 12 3.36 8.41 10.56
N LEU A 13 4.63 8.44 10.16
CA LEU A 13 5.78 7.92 10.92
C LEU A 13 6.49 9.00 11.72
N CYS A 14 6.85 10.13 11.11
CA CYS A 14 7.63 11.18 11.78
C CYS A 14 6.78 12.38 12.25
N GLY A 15 5.51 12.46 11.86
CA GLY A 15 4.59 13.54 12.22
C GLY A 15 4.89 14.90 11.56
N THR A 16 5.87 14.97 10.65
CA THR A 16 6.23 16.21 9.96
C THR A 16 5.37 16.40 8.71
N ALA A 17 5.03 17.65 8.38
CA ALA A 17 4.29 17.97 7.16
C ALA A 17 5.08 17.55 5.91
N ILE A 18 4.41 16.87 4.97
CA ILE A 18 4.96 16.52 3.66
C ILE A 18 4.81 17.74 2.76
N ARG A 19 5.94 18.20 2.20
CA ARG A 19 5.99 19.32 1.25
C ARG A 19 5.78 18.81 -0.19
N PRO A 20 5.36 19.67 -1.13
CA PRO A 20 5.12 19.27 -2.52
C PRO A 20 6.30 18.57 -3.21
N ASP A 21 7.53 18.94 -2.85
CA ASP A 21 8.76 18.39 -3.46
C ASP A 21 9.41 17.27 -2.61
N ASP A 22 8.79 16.88 -1.50
CA ASP A 22 9.29 15.76 -0.70
C ASP A 22 9.00 14.43 -1.42
N ASP A 23 9.97 13.51 -1.40
CA ASP A 23 9.72 12.13 -1.79
C ASP A 23 8.82 11.44 -0.75
N ALA A 24 7.59 11.19 -1.16
CA ALA A 24 6.55 10.62 -0.33
C ALA A 24 5.79 9.54 -1.09
N LEU A 25 5.17 8.65 -0.31
CA LEU A 25 4.27 7.62 -0.79
C LEU A 25 2.95 7.69 -0.04
N LEU A 26 1.90 7.20 -0.69
CA LEU A 26 0.62 6.90 -0.09
C LEU A 26 0.50 5.39 0.00
N THR A 27 0.27 4.89 1.22
CA THR A 27 -0.04 3.48 1.41
C THR A 27 -1.48 3.21 1.01
N PRO A 28 -1.83 2.02 0.50
CA PRO A 28 -3.21 1.70 0.16
C PRO A 28 -4.11 1.60 1.40
N ASP A 29 -5.41 1.81 1.23
CA ASP A 29 -6.42 1.37 2.18
C ASP A 29 -6.63 -0.14 2.03
N PHE A 30 -6.00 -0.95 2.88
CA PHE A 30 -6.09 -2.42 2.76
C PHE A 30 -6.49 -3.15 4.03
N LEU A 31 -6.75 -2.43 5.13
CA LEU A 31 -7.08 -3.00 6.42
C LEU A 31 -8.46 -2.52 6.86
N ALA A 32 -9.41 -3.45 6.93
CA ALA A 32 -10.79 -3.14 7.33
C ALA A 32 -10.97 -3.02 8.86
N ALA A 33 -10.09 -3.62 9.66
CA ALA A 33 -10.22 -3.69 11.11
C ALA A 33 -9.25 -2.72 11.80
N ASP A 34 -9.79 -1.81 12.59
CA ASP A 34 -9.04 -0.85 13.43
C ASP A 34 -8.26 -1.52 14.58
N THR A 35 -8.62 -2.76 14.90
CA THR A 35 -7.89 -3.61 15.84
C THR A 35 -6.53 -4.08 15.31
N ASP A 36 -6.28 -3.99 13.99
CA ASP A 36 -4.97 -4.31 13.42
C ASP A 36 -3.99 -3.17 13.80
N HIS A 37 -2.88 -3.50 14.44
CA HIS A 37 -1.88 -2.51 14.90
C HIS A 37 -1.17 -1.80 13.74
N LEU A 38 -1.38 -2.23 12.48
CA LEU A 38 -0.95 -1.52 11.27
C LEU A 38 -2.04 -0.60 10.70
N TRP A 39 -3.27 -0.62 11.22
CA TRP A 39 -4.43 0.08 10.67
C TRP A 39 -4.19 1.57 10.46
N ARG A 40 -3.58 2.25 11.45
CA ARG A 40 -3.22 3.69 11.36
C ARG A 40 -2.22 4.04 10.25
N PHE A 41 -1.66 3.05 9.58
CA PHE A 41 -0.70 3.19 8.49
C PHE A 41 -1.25 2.71 7.15
N ALA A 42 -2.50 2.21 7.10
CA ALA A 42 -3.25 2.06 5.86
C ALA A 42 -3.82 3.43 5.47
N ASP A 43 -3.92 3.69 4.17
CA ASP A 43 -4.34 5.00 3.60
C ASP A 43 -3.58 6.21 4.18
N ALA A 44 -2.29 6.04 4.42
CA ALA A 44 -1.46 7.02 5.11
C ALA A 44 -0.38 7.58 4.20
N ALA A 45 -0.17 8.89 4.30
CA ALA A 45 0.96 9.56 3.66
C ALA A 45 2.23 9.38 4.51
N MET A 46 3.35 9.08 3.86
CA MET A 46 4.65 8.90 4.51
C MET A 46 5.77 9.42 3.63
N HIS A 47 6.80 10.03 4.22
CA HIS A 47 8.07 10.21 3.51
C HIS A 47 8.64 8.85 3.15
N ARG A 48 9.16 8.70 1.92
CA ARG A 48 9.75 7.43 1.48
C ARG A 48 10.91 7.03 2.37
N ALA A 49 11.79 7.97 2.71
CA ALA A 49 12.89 7.72 3.63
C ALA A 49 12.42 7.18 4.99
N CYS A 50 11.33 7.73 5.56
CA CYS A 50 10.75 7.24 6.81
C CYS A 50 10.23 5.80 6.66
N PHE A 51 9.57 5.49 5.54
CA PHE A 51 9.09 4.14 5.27
C PHE A 51 10.25 3.14 5.20
N LEU A 52 11.36 3.48 4.54
CA LEU A 52 12.51 2.59 4.35
C LEU A 52 13.22 2.19 5.64
N VAL A 53 13.30 3.11 6.60
CA VAL A 53 13.94 2.87 7.91
C VAL A 53 12.96 2.39 8.98
N TRP A 54 11.67 2.27 8.65
CA TRP A 54 10.66 1.86 9.62
C TRP A 54 10.82 0.38 9.99
N ASP A 55 10.99 0.11 11.29
CA ASP A 55 11.19 -1.26 11.81
C ASP A 55 10.10 -2.24 11.40
N ARG A 56 8.86 -1.76 11.24
CA ARG A 56 7.70 -2.59 10.85
C ARG A 56 7.44 -2.61 9.35
N ARG A 57 8.32 -2.03 8.52
CA ARG A 57 8.21 -2.04 7.05
C ARG A 57 7.99 -3.44 6.49
N LYS A 58 8.82 -4.39 6.91
CA LYS A 58 8.73 -5.79 6.44
C LYS A 58 7.38 -6.42 6.79
N GLU A 59 6.90 -6.17 8.00
CA GLU A 59 5.60 -6.64 8.48
C GLU A 59 4.46 -6.06 7.62
N PHE A 60 4.49 -4.75 7.38
CA PHE A 60 3.50 -4.03 6.60
C PHE A 60 3.42 -4.55 5.15
N VAL A 61 4.57 -4.63 4.47
CA VAL A 61 4.66 -5.15 3.09
C VAL A 61 4.16 -6.59 3.02
N ALA A 62 4.52 -7.44 3.99
CA ALA A 62 4.05 -8.82 4.05
C ALA A 62 2.54 -8.91 4.31
N ARG A 63 1.98 -8.01 5.12
CA ARG A 63 0.55 -7.93 5.41
C ARG A 63 -0.24 -7.54 4.15
N TYR A 64 0.16 -6.47 3.47
CA TYR A 64 -0.43 -6.05 2.19
C TYR A 64 -0.38 -7.18 1.17
N ASN A 65 0.81 -7.74 0.91
CA ASN A 65 0.99 -8.77 -0.11
C ASN A 65 0.17 -10.04 0.16
N ARG A 66 -0.09 -10.38 1.43
CA ARG A 66 -0.96 -11.50 1.81
C ARG A 66 -2.41 -11.24 1.46
N LEU A 67 -2.91 -10.02 1.71
CA LEU A 67 -4.28 -9.63 1.43
C LEU A 67 -4.50 -9.42 -0.08
N ALA A 68 -3.57 -8.78 -0.77
CA ALA A 68 -3.58 -8.61 -2.22
C ALA A 68 -3.70 -9.96 -2.96
N ARG A 69 -2.97 -11.00 -2.52
CA ARG A 69 -3.12 -12.36 -3.07
C ARG A 69 -4.51 -12.95 -2.85
N ARG A 70 -5.13 -12.72 -1.69
CA ARG A 70 -6.49 -13.19 -1.42
C ARG A 70 -7.51 -12.49 -2.30
N TRP A 71 -7.38 -11.18 -2.49
CA TRP A 71 -8.26 -10.43 -3.39
C TRP A 71 -8.09 -10.85 -4.85
N ALA A 72 -6.86 -11.07 -5.30
CA ALA A 72 -6.60 -11.58 -6.65
C ALA A 72 -7.26 -12.95 -6.88
N ALA A 73 -7.27 -13.82 -5.87
CA ALA A 73 -7.98 -15.11 -5.94
C ALA A 73 -9.51 -14.97 -6.04
N LEU A 74 -10.08 -13.83 -5.62
CA LEU A 74 -11.50 -13.49 -5.73
C LEU A 74 -11.82 -12.68 -7.00
N GLY A 75 -10.88 -12.59 -7.96
CA GLY A 75 -11.07 -11.87 -9.21
C GLY A 75 -10.61 -10.41 -9.20
N GLY A 76 -9.96 -9.94 -8.13
CA GLY A 76 -9.33 -8.62 -8.09
C GLY A 76 -8.03 -8.56 -8.93
N SER A 77 -7.56 -7.35 -9.22
CA SER A 77 -6.29 -7.15 -9.91
C SER A 77 -5.11 -7.70 -9.08
N PRO A 78 -4.21 -8.50 -9.67
CA PRO A 78 -3.07 -9.04 -8.96
C PRO A 78 -2.02 -7.96 -8.75
N THR A 79 -1.94 -7.38 -7.56
CA THR A 79 -0.91 -6.39 -7.18
C THR A 79 0.03 -6.93 -6.10
N ARG A 80 1.16 -6.26 -5.92
CA ARG A 80 2.07 -6.43 -4.78
C ARG A 80 2.74 -5.11 -4.43
N MET A 81 3.08 -4.96 -3.16
CA MET A 81 3.94 -3.89 -2.66
C MET A 81 5.40 -4.35 -2.68
N THR A 82 6.29 -3.50 -3.18
CA THR A 82 7.75 -3.67 -3.16
C THR A 82 8.33 -3.39 -1.76
N SER A 83 9.61 -3.67 -1.54
CA SER A 83 10.30 -3.27 -0.31
C SER A 83 10.41 -1.76 -0.13
N GLU A 84 10.24 -1.01 -1.22
CA GLU A 84 10.35 0.45 -1.27
C GLU A 84 9.00 1.15 -1.09
N GLY A 85 7.91 0.37 -1.00
CA GLY A 85 6.54 0.86 -0.76
C GLY A 85 5.71 1.09 -2.02
N ASP A 86 6.25 0.83 -3.21
CA ASP A 86 5.51 0.97 -4.47
C ASP A 86 4.57 -0.21 -4.69
N VAL A 87 3.36 0.06 -5.16
CA VAL A 87 2.41 -0.98 -5.57
C VAL A 87 2.55 -1.21 -7.05
N VAL A 88 2.89 -2.44 -7.43
CA VAL A 88 3.09 -2.86 -8.82
C VAL A 88 2.15 -4.02 -9.16
N ALA A 89 1.86 -4.19 -10.44
CA ALA A 89 1.22 -5.41 -10.91
C ALA A 89 2.11 -6.62 -10.53
N SER A 90 1.49 -7.64 -9.95
CA SER A 90 2.12 -8.94 -9.80
C SER A 90 2.02 -9.64 -11.15
N ALA A 91 3.14 -10.19 -11.63
CA ALA A 91 3.08 -11.19 -12.70
C ALA A 91 2.22 -12.34 -12.17
N VAL A 92 1.01 -12.45 -12.69
CA VAL A 92 0.20 -13.64 -12.53
C VAL A 92 1.00 -14.76 -13.19
N ALA A 93 1.27 -15.85 -12.47
CA ALA A 93 1.62 -17.09 -13.15
C ALA A 93 0.50 -17.33 -14.16
N GLU A 94 0.85 -17.26 -15.45
CA GLU A 94 -0.05 -17.56 -16.57
C GLU A 94 -0.80 -18.83 -16.20
N ARG A 95 -2.11 -18.72 -15.99
CA ARG A 95 -2.93 -19.91 -15.80
C ARG A 95 -2.88 -20.62 -17.13
N ASP A 96 -2.27 -21.79 -17.14
CA ASP A 96 -2.18 -22.72 -18.25
C ASP A 96 -3.56 -22.89 -18.91
N GLU A 97 -3.79 -22.17 -20.01
CA GLU A 97 -4.98 -22.24 -20.86
C GLU A 97 -4.77 -23.33 -21.94
N SER A 98 -4.11 -24.44 -21.58
CA SER A 98 -3.84 -25.59 -22.45
C SER A 98 -4.72 -26.80 -22.13
N ALA A 99 -5.98 -26.58 -21.76
CA ALA A 99 -6.92 -27.67 -21.49
C ALA A 99 -8.32 -27.39 -22.04
N THR A 100 -8.45 -27.15 -23.34
CA THR A 100 -9.63 -27.55 -24.15
C THR A 100 -9.26 -27.52 -25.63
N ARG A 101 -8.78 -28.65 -26.13
CA ARG A 101 -8.95 -29.12 -27.51
C ARG A 101 -8.77 -30.63 -27.49
N GLN A 102 -9.90 -31.34 -27.37
CA GLN A 102 -10.06 -32.71 -27.83
C GLN A 102 -10.99 -32.66 -29.03
#